data_AF-X0PAH3-F1
#
_entry.id   AF-X0PAH3-F1
#
_cell.length_a   1.000
_cell.length_b   1.000
_cell.length_c   1.000
_cell.angle_alpha   90.00
_cell.angle_beta   90.00
_cell.angle_gamma   90.00
#
_symmetry.space_group_name_H-M   'P 1'
#
loop_
_entity.id
_entity.type
_entity.pdbx_description
1 polymer ?
#
loop_
_entity_poly.entity_id
_entity_poly.type
_entity_poly.pdbx_seq_one_letter_code
_entity_poly.pdbx_strand_id
1 'polypeptide(L)'
;MKVVRGALSLACLNVGANISYGLITGQMTGIKPNPVNLNLLTGTQAFADMGTSLLGGAPVETIISATASAPEPVIAGIMMMLMMAVILLLGWLPKIGRYVPASSIAGFLLILGAVVIFPENAATAMQGNDNVIAALTLVITAIIDPFAGLMTGAILKFGLPLIGLGV
;
A
#
# COMPACT_ATOMS: atom_id res chain seq x y z
N MET A 1 -19.85 4.46 15.43
CA MET A 1 -19.59 4.49 13.97
C MET A 1 -18.18 4.95 13.57
N LYS A 2 -17.51 5.86 14.29
CA LYS A 2 -16.16 6.35 13.91
C LYS A 2 -15.10 5.23 13.79
N VAL A 3 -15.13 4.25 14.70
CA VAL A 3 -14.18 3.11 14.69
C VAL A 3 -14.39 2.20 13.49
N VAL A 4 -15.65 1.90 13.13
CA VAL A 4 -15.97 1.05 11.97
C VAL A 4 -15.53 1.72 10.67
N ARG A 5 -15.84 3.01 10.49
CA ARG A 5 -15.37 3.77 9.32
C ARG A 5 -13.85 3.85 9.25
N GLY A 6 -13.18 4.03 10.39
CA GLY A 6 -11.71 4.02 10.46
C GLY A 6 -11.11 2.66 10.09
N ALA A 7 -11.68 1.56 10.59
CA ALA A 7 -11.24 0.22 10.25
C ALA A 7 -11.44 -0.12 8.77
N LEU A 8 -12.58 0.26 8.19
CA LEU A 8 -12.83 0.08 6.75
C LEU A 8 -11.88 0.95 5.91
N SER A 9 -11.59 2.18 6.33
CA SER A 9 -10.61 3.04 5.67
C SER A 9 -9.20 2.45 5.69
N LEU A 10 -8.79 1.83 6.81
CA LEU A 10 -7.49 1.14 6.91
C LEU A 10 -7.43 -0.08 6.01
N ALA A 11 -8.50 -0.89 5.96
CA ALA A 11 -8.57 -2.04 5.06
C ALA A 11 -8.47 -1.61 3.59
N CYS A 12 -9.20 -0.56 3.21
CA CYS A 12 -9.14 0.05 1.89
C CYS A 12 -7.73 0.54 1.53
N LEU A 13 -7.05 1.19 2.48
CA LEU A 13 -5.69 1.67 2.29
C LEU A 13 -4.71 0.50 2.11
N ASN A 14 -4.82 -0.56 2.91
CA ASN A 14 -3.99 -1.77 2.79
C ASN A 14 -4.14 -2.44 1.43
N VAL A 15 -5.36 -2.54 0.89
CA VAL A 15 -5.58 -3.11 -0.45
C VAL A 15 -4.92 -2.24 -1.52
N GLY A 16 -5.06 -0.92 -1.45
CA GLY A 16 -4.40 0.01 -2.37
C GLY A 16 -2.87 -0.09 -2.28
N ALA A 17 -2.33 -0.11 -1.06
CA ALA A 17 -0.91 -0.26 -0.78
C ALA A 17 -0.35 -1.57 -1.34
N ASN A 18 -1.05 -2.69 -1.15
CA ASN A 18 -0.62 -3.99 -1.67
C ASN A 18 -0.52 -4.01 -3.20
N ILE A 19 -1.45 -3.33 -3.89
CA ILE A 19 -1.43 -3.21 -5.35
C ILE A 19 -0.25 -2.32 -5.77
N SER A 20 -0.20 -1.08 -5.29
CA SER A 20 0.82 -0.12 -5.72
C SER A 20 2.22 -0.52 -5.30
N TYR A 21 2.44 -0.85 -4.02
CA TYR A 21 3.76 -1.19 -3.51
C TYR A 21 4.21 -2.58 -3.96
N GLY A 22 3.28 -3.53 -4.09
CA GLY A 22 3.58 -4.86 -4.63
C GLY A 22 4.08 -4.77 -6.07
N LEU A 23 3.41 -3.98 -6.92
CA LEU A 23 3.83 -3.80 -8.31
C LEU A 23 5.18 -3.10 -8.43
N ILE A 24 5.38 -1.99 -7.70
CA ILE A 24 6.66 -1.24 -7.69
C ILE A 24 7.81 -2.13 -7.20
N THR A 25 7.60 -2.86 -6.10
CA THR A 25 8.60 -3.80 -5.56
C THR A 25 8.91 -4.91 -6.56
N GLY A 26 7.89 -5.45 -7.22
CA GLY A 26 8.07 -6.45 -8.26
C GLY A 26 8.88 -5.96 -9.46
N GLN A 27 8.62 -4.74 -9.93
CA GLN A 27 9.38 -4.10 -11.01
C GLN A 27 10.85 -3.92 -10.66
N MET A 28 11.18 -3.65 -9.37
CA MET A 28 12.57 -3.52 -8.91
C MET A 28 13.39 -4.81 -9.01
N THR A 29 12.75 -5.98 -9.10
CA THR A 29 13.45 -7.27 -9.29
C THR A 29 14.05 -7.45 -10.68
N GLY A 30 13.62 -6.67 -11.67
CA GLY A 30 14.08 -6.78 -13.06
C GLY A 30 13.58 -8.04 -13.81
N ILE A 31 12.81 -8.92 -13.16
CA ILE A 31 12.27 -10.15 -13.75
C ILE A 31 10.99 -9.81 -14.54
N LYS A 32 10.92 -10.25 -15.81
CA LYS A 32 9.75 -10.06 -16.69
C LYS A 32 9.18 -11.42 -17.13
N PRO A 33 7.84 -11.64 -17.06
CA PRO A 33 6.81 -10.75 -16.51
C PRO A 33 6.96 -10.56 -15.00
N ASN A 34 6.36 -9.48 -14.47
CA ASN A 34 6.44 -9.14 -13.04
C ASN A 34 6.02 -10.38 -12.21
N PRO A 35 6.90 -10.93 -11.34
CA PRO A 35 6.61 -12.17 -10.62
C PRO A 35 5.54 -12.01 -9.53
N VAL A 36 5.12 -10.78 -9.24
CA VAL A 36 4.20 -10.49 -8.15
C VAL A 36 2.77 -10.95 -8.47
N ASN A 37 2.29 -11.90 -7.68
CA ASN A 37 0.88 -12.30 -7.65
C ASN A 37 0.17 -11.55 -6.52
N LEU A 38 -0.65 -10.56 -6.89
CA LEU A 38 -1.37 -9.69 -5.95
C LEU A 38 -2.37 -10.45 -5.05
N ASN A 39 -2.97 -11.53 -5.57
CA ASN A 39 -3.90 -12.35 -4.78
C ASN A 39 -3.15 -13.14 -3.72
N LEU A 40 -1.99 -13.69 -4.07
CA LEU A 40 -1.14 -14.38 -3.11
C LEU A 40 -0.60 -13.41 -2.06
N LEU A 41 -0.15 -12.22 -2.49
CA LEU A 41 0.36 -11.17 -1.59
C LEU A 41 -0.71 -10.70 -0.59
N THR A 42 -1.92 -10.42 -1.08
CA THR A 42 -3.02 -9.98 -0.22
C THR A 42 -3.48 -11.11 0.71
N GLY A 43 -3.48 -12.36 0.23
CA GLY A 43 -3.78 -13.53 1.03
C GLY A 43 -2.78 -13.75 2.15
N THR A 44 -1.48 -13.72 1.85
CA THR A 44 -0.43 -13.89 2.86
C THR A 44 -0.41 -12.74 3.87
N GLN A 45 -0.70 -11.50 3.45
CA GLN A 45 -0.85 -10.38 4.36
C GLN A 45 -2.06 -10.56 5.30
N ALA A 46 -3.21 -11.02 4.81
CA ALA A 46 -4.36 -11.30 5.66
C ALA A 46 -4.04 -12.38 6.73
N PHE A 47 -3.25 -13.39 6.37
CA PHE A 47 -2.73 -14.36 7.34
C PHE A 47 -1.78 -13.73 8.36
N ALA A 48 -0.89 -12.82 7.93
CA ALA A 48 -0.01 -12.09 8.82
C ALA A 48 -0.80 -11.19 9.78
N ASP A 49 -1.82 -10.48 9.29
CA ASP A 49 -2.70 -9.60 10.08
C ASP A 49 -3.50 -10.38 11.13
N MET A 50 -3.94 -11.59 10.80
CA MET A 50 -4.55 -12.50 11.79
C MET A 50 -3.53 -12.87 12.88
N GLY A 51 -2.29 -13.17 12.51
CA GLY A 51 -1.22 -13.46 13.47
C GLY A 51 -0.87 -12.28 14.36
N THR A 52 -0.71 -11.07 13.79
CA THR A 52 -0.34 -9.88 14.57
C THR A 52 -1.48 -9.41 15.46
N SER A 53 -2.73 -9.45 14.98
CA SER A 53 -3.90 -9.05 15.79
C SER A 53 -4.11 -9.93 17.02
N LEU A 54 -3.85 -11.24 16.93
CA LEU A 54 -3.86 -12.15 18.09
C LEU A 54 -2.80 -11.79 19.14
N LEU A 55 -1.70 -11.18 18.72
CA LEU A 55 -0.61 -10.72 19.58
C LEU A 55 -0.75 -9.24 19.98
N GLY A 56 -1.87 -8.58 19.65
CA GLY A 56 -2.12 -7.16 19.93
C GLY A 56 -1.38 -6.17 19.02
N GLY A 57 -0.82 -6.65 17.90
CA GLY A 57 -0.14 -5.84 16.89
C GLY A 57 -1.10 -5.10 15.96
N ALA A 58 -0.57 -4.06 15.30
CA ALA A 58 -1.29 -3.33 14.24
C ALA A 58 -1.38 -4.17 12.95
N PRO A 59 -2.32 -3.85 12.04
CA PRO A 59 -2.35 -4.42 10.70
C PRO A 59 -1.00 -4.22 9.98
N VAL A 60 -0.51 -5.28 9.37
CA VAL A 60 0.71 -5.29 8.58
C VAL A 60 0.40 -4.72 7.20
N GLU A 61 1.24 -3.80 6.75
CA GLU A 61 1.14 -3.21 5.43
C GLU A 61 2.28 -3.71 4.56
N THR A 62 2.01 -3.95 3.28
CA THR A 62 3.06 -4.16 2.30
C THR A 62 3.92 -2.90 2.23
N ILE A 63 5.22 -3.04 1.99
CA ILE A 63 6.14 -1.91 1.81
C ILE A 63 6.87 -2.02 0.49
N ILE A 64 7.31 -0.87 -0.04
CA ILE A 64 8.27 -0.86 -1.13
C ILE A 64 9.61 -1.32 -0.58
N SER A 65 10.01 -2.55 -0.93
CA SER A 65 11.23 -3.13 -0.35
C SER A 65 12.43 -2.99 -1.27
N ALA A 66 13.47 -2.29 -0.79
CA ALA A 66 14.76 -2.22 -1.46
C ALA A 66 15.45 -3.59 -1.59
N THR A 67 15.01 -4.60 -0.82
CA THR A 67 15.52 -5.98 -0.97
C THR A 67 15.18 -6.56 -2.34
N ALA A 68 14.17 -6.03 -3.03
CA ALA A 68 13.81 -6.44 -4.37
C ALA A 68 14.90 -6.20 -5.41
N SER A 69 15.76 -5.20 -5.21
CA SER A 69 16.85 -4.87 -6.13
C SER A 69 18.11 -5.74 -5.93
N ALA A 70 18.11 -6.66 -4.97
CA ALA A 70 19.23 -7.56 -4.72
C ALA A 70 19.25 -8.75 -5.71
N PRO A 71 20.41 -9.37 -5.98
CA PRO A 71 20.50 -10.56 -6.85
C PRO A 71 19.61 -11.72 -6.40
N GLU A 72 19.40 -11.85 -5.08
CA GLU A 72 18.52 -12.83 -4.45
C GLU A 72 17.47 -12.13 -3.56
N PRO A 73 16.36 -11.62 -4.15
CA PRO A 73 15.37 -10.79 -3.44
C PRO A 73 14.75 -11.46 -2.22
N VAL A 74 14.49 -12.76 -2.32
CA VAL A 74 13.84 -13.56 -1.26
C VAL A 74 14.76 -13.70 -0.06
N ILE A 75 16.02 -14.05 -0.29
CA ILE A 75 17.02 -14.24 0.77
C ILE A 75 17.29 -12.89 1.46
N ALA A 76 17.44 -11.82 0.68
CA ALA A 76 17.60 -10.47 1.22
C ALA A 76 16.41 -10.05 2.10
N GLY A 77 15.18 -10.37 1.67
CA GLY A 77 13.96 -10.14 2.46
C GLY A 77 13.93 -10.93 3.77
N ILE A 78 14.28 -12.21 3.74
CA ILE A 78 14.36 -13.05 4.95
C ILE A 78 15.41 -12.50 5.93
N MET A 79 16.59 -12.13 5.44
CA MET A 79 17.65 -11.54 6.26
C MET A 79 17.23 -10.22 6.91
N MET A 80 16.52 -9.36 6.17
CA MET A 80 15.96 -8.12 6.71
C MET A 80 14.97 -8.40 7.84
N MET A 81 14.04 -9.35 7.65
CA MET A 81 13.06 -9.72 8.69
C MET A 81 13.73 -10.28 9.94
N LEU A 82 14.75 -11.14 9.78
CA LEU A 82 15.51 -11.70 10.90
C LEU A 82 16.29 -10.62 11.66
N MET A 83 16.96 -9.71 10.95
CA MET A 83 17.66 -8.59 11.60
C MET A 83 16.69 -7.70 12.37
N MET A 84 15.53 -7.38 11.79
CA MET A 84 14.51 -6.59 12.47
C MET A 84 13.97 -7.29 13.72
N ALA A 85 13.72 -8.60 13.65
CA ALA A 85 13.29 -9.38 14.81
C ALA A 85 14.31 -9.31 15.96
N VAL A 86 15.61 -9.44 15.66
CA VAL A 86 16.68 -9.32 16.67
C VAL A 86 16.74 -7.90 17.26
N ILE A 87 16.67 -6.86 16.43
CA ILE A 87 16.70 -5.45 16.88
C ILE A 87 15.52 -5.14 17.81
N LEU A 88 14.33 -5.66 17.50
CA LEU A 88 13.14 -5.49 18.31
C LEU A 88 13.24 -6.23 19.64
N LEU A 89 13.72 -7.49 19.64
CA LEU A 89 13.94 -8.27 20.87
C LEU A 89 14.96 -7.61 21.81
N LEU A 90 15.99 -6.96 21.25
CA LEU A 90 16.99 -6.21 22.01
C LEU A 90 16.52 -4.80 22.44
N GLY A 91 15.35 -4.35 21.99
CA GLY A 91 14.82 -3.02 22.28
C GLY A 91 15.69 -1.89 21.74
N TRP A 92 16.38 -2.12 20.63
CA TRP A 92 17.29 -1.12 20.03
C TRP A 92 16.57 -0.14 19.11
N LEU A 93 15.44 -0.53 18.52
CA LEU A 93 14.65 0.34 17.63
C LEU A 93 14.24 1.67 18.31
N PRO A 94 13.71 1.69 19.56
CA PRO A 94 13.35 2.93 20.23
C PRO A 94 14.55 3.82 20.57
N LYS A 95 15.74 3.22 20.77
CA LYS A 95 16.98 3.98 21.05
C LYS A 95 17.48 4.68 19.79
N ILE A 96 17.54 3.95 18.67
CA ILE A 96 18.01 4.49 17.39
C ILE A 96 17.02 5.54 16.86
N GLY A 97 15.71 5.30 17.01
CA GLY A 97 14.67 6.22 16.54
C GLY A 97 14.75 7.63 17.13
N ARG A 98 15.34 7.81 18.33
CA ARG A 98 15.53 9.14 18.94
C ARG A 98 16.61 9.97 18.25
N TYR A 99 17.51 9.34 17.50
CA TYR A 99 18.57 10.01 16.75
C TYR A 99 18.16 10.36 15.33
N VAL A 100 17.02 9.84 14.84
CA VAL A 100 16.52 10.10 13.50
C VAL A 100 15.61 11.34 13.54
N PRO A 101 15.97 12.44 12.85
CA PRO A 101 15.12 13.62 12.81
C PRO A 101 13.78 13.33 12.13
N ALA A 102 12.67 13.74 12.75
CA ALA A 102 11.33 13.55 12.18
C ALA A 102 11.18 14.22 10.79
N SER A 103 11.91 15.31 10.53
CA SER A 103 11.96 15.97 9.24
C SER A 103 12.55 15.09 8.13
N SER A 104 13.50 14.22 8.46
CA SER A 104 14.10 13.28 7.49
C SER A 104 13.11 12.17 7.12
N ILE A 105 12.36 11.65 8.10
CA ILE A 105 11.31 10.64 7.86
C ILE A 105 10.19 11.23 7.01
N ALA A 106 9.69 12.41 7.39
CA ALA A 106 8.63 13.09 6.64
C ALA A 106 9.07 13.46 5.22
N GLY A 107 10.29 13.96 5.04
CA GLY A 107 10.85 14.28 3.73
C GLY A 107 10.97 13.04 2.84
N PHE A 108 11.45 11.92 3.38
CA PHE A 108 11.52 10.65 2.66
C PHE A 108 10.13 10.17 2.21
N LEU A 109 9.16 10.14 3.14
CA LEU A 109 7.79 9.72 2.84
C LEU A 109 7.11 10.63 1.81
N LEU A 110 7.38 11.94 1.85
CA LEU A 110 6.86 12.89 0.87
C LEU A 110 7.40 12.60 -0.53
N ILE A 111 8.70 12.37 -0.67
CA ILE A 111 9.30 12.06 -1.99
C ILE A 111 8.79 10.71 -2.49
N LEU A 112 8.77 9.69 -1.63
CA LEU A 112 8.27 8.37 -1.98
C LEU A 112 6.79 8.43 -2.44
N GLY A 113 5.94 9.11 -1.68
CA GLY A 113 4.52 9.25 -2.01
C GLY A 113 4.25 10.13 -3.22
N ALA A 114 4.67 11.40 -3.18
CA ALA A 114 4.29 12.41 -4.16
C ALA A 114 5.05 12.31 -5.49
N VAL A 115 6.30 11.86 -5.47
CA VAL A 115 7.18 11.84 -6.66
C VAL A 115 7.28 10.45 -7.27
N VAL A 116 7.33 9.39 -6.45
CA VAL A 116 7.51 8.02 -6.96
C VAL A 116 6.17 7.33 -7.18
N ILE A 117 5.33 7.23 -6.15
CA ILE A 117 4.11 6.42 -6.20
C ILE A 117 2.99 7.13 -6.96
N PHE A 118 2.69 8.38 -6.60
CA PHE A 118 1.51 9.06 -7.13
C PHE A 118 1.51 9.22 -8.65
N PRO A 119 2.59 9.68 -9.32
CA PRO A 119 2.55 9.94 -10.76
C PRO A 119 2.33 8.67 -11.58
N GLU A 120 2.99 7.55 -11.23
CA GLU A 120 2.87 6.29 -11.97
C GLU A 120 1.45 5.69 -11.84
N ASN A 121 0.91 5.66 -10.62
CA ASN A 121 -0.44 5.14 -10.38
C ASN A 121 -1.52 6.06 -10.97
N ALA A 122 -1.36 7.38 -10.85
CA ALA A 122 -2.29 8.35 -11.44
C ALA A 122 -2.28 8.27 -12.96
N ALA A 123 -1.11 8.21 -13.60
CA ALA A 123 -1.00 8.07 -15.05
C ALA A 123 -1.70 6.79 -15.55
N THR A 124 -1.49 5.67 -14.86
CA THR A 124 -2.14 4.39 -15.20
C THR A 124 -3.66 4.49 -15.05
N ALA A 125 -4.15 5.14 -13.99
CA ALA A 125 -5.58 5.32 -13.76
C ALA A 125 -6.24 6.27 -14.78
N MET A 126 -5.53 7.31 -15.23
CA MET A 126 -6.05 8.31 -16.17
C MET A 126 -5.96 7.89 -17.65
N GLN A 127 -5.17 6.88 -17.98
CA GLN A 127 -5.09 6.30 -19.33
C GLN A 127 -6.26 5.34 -19.66
N GLY A 128 -7.04 4.94 -18.66
CA GLY A 128 -8.20 4.07 -18.85
C GLY A 128 -9.42 4.80 -19.41
N ASN A 129 -10.39 4.02 -19.93
CA ASN A 129 -11.70 4.53 -20.37
C ASN A 129 -12.48 5.20 -19.21
N ASP A 130 -12.19 4.79 -17.97
CA ASP A 130 -12.84 5.28 -16.74
C ASP A 130 -12.13 6.51 -16.13
N ASN A 131 -11.42 7.32 -16.92
CA ASN A 131 -10.56 8.39 -16.41
C ASN A 131 -11.29 9.42 -15.52
N VAL A 132 -12.55 9.74 -15.83
CA VAL A 132 -13.41 10.63 -15.03
C VAL A 132 -13.72 10.00 -13.67
N ILE A 133 -14.00 8.70 -13.65
CA ILE A 133 -14.28 7.95 -12.42
C ILE A 133 -13.03 7.89 -11.55
N ALA A 134 -11.86 7.66 -12.15
CA ALA A 134 -10.58 7.68 -11.46
C ALA A 134 -10.28 9.05 -10.84
N ALA A 135 -10.49 10.14 -11.59
CA ALA A 135 -10.29 11.50 -11.10
C ALA A 135 -11.21 11.85 -9.93
N LEU A 136 -12.50 11.51 -10.02
CA LEU A 136 -13.46 11.73 -8.94
C LEU A 136 -13.11 10.91 -7.69
N THR A 137 -12.75 9.65 -7.87
CA THR A 137 -12.32 8.76 -6.78
C THR A 137 -11.11 9.35 -6.05
N LEU A 138 -10.13 9.86 -6.80
CA LEU A 138 -8.92 10.48 -6.25
C LEU A 138 -9.25 11.74 -5.43
N VAL A 139 -10.05 12.65 -5.97
CA VAL A 139 -10.44 13.90 -5.27
C VAL A 139 -11.21 13.60 -3.99
N ILE A 140 -12.17 12.67 -4.04
CA ILE A 140 -12.98 12.30 -2.87
C ILE A 140 -12.10 11.61 -1.81
N THR A 141 -11.17 10.75 -2.24
CA THR A 141 -10.19 10.12 -1.33
C THR A 141 -9.33 11.15 -0.62
N ALA A 142 -8.88 12.18 -1.34
CA ALA A 142 -8.01 13.22 -0.79
C ALA A 142 -8.72 14.15 0.21
N ILE A 143 -10.01 14.43 -0.01
CA ILE A 143 -10.77 15.39 0.81
C ILE A 143 -11.47 14.71 2.00
N ILE A 144 -12.00 13.50 1.81
CA ILE A 144 -12.87 12.84 2.79
C ILE A 144 -12.14 11.72 3.51
N ASP A 145 -11.99 10.57 2.87
CA ASP A 145 -11.24 9.41 3.35
C ASP A 145 -11.14 8.34 2.24
N PRO A 146 -10.16 7.42 2.32
CA PRO A 146 -10.00 6.29 1.39
C PRO A 146 -11.25 5.43 1.19
N PHE A 147 -12.06 5.20 2.22
CA PHE A 147 -13.25 4.36 2.11
C PHE A 147 -14.35 5.06 1.30
N ALA A 148 -14.65 6.31 1.59
CA ALA A 148 -15.62 7.12 0.85
C ALA A 148 -15.21 7.31 -0.62
N GLY A 149 -13.91 7.49 -0.87
CA GLY A 149 -13.37 7.55 -2.21
C GLY A 149 -13.62 6.27 -3.01
N LEU A 150 -13.16 5.12 -2.51
CA LEU A 150 -13.35 3.83 -3.19
C LEU A 150 -14.82 3.44 -3.35
N MET A 151 -15.68 3.74 -2.38
CA MET A 151 -17.12 3.53 -2.52
C MET A 151 -17.73 4.38 -3.62
N THR A 152 -17.34 5.65 -3.72
CA THR A 152 -17.82 6.50 -4.82
C THR A 152 -17.32 5.99 -6.16
N GLY A 153 -16.05 5.59 -6.26
CA GLY A 153 -15.49 4.97 -7.47
C GLY A 153 -16.22 3.70 -7.88
N ALA A 154 -16.54 2.81 -6.92
CA ALA A 154 -17.29 1.58 -7.19
C ALA A 154 -18.72 1.87 -7.67
N ILE A 155 -19.42 2.81 -7.03
CA ILE A 155 -20.78 3.21 -7.44
C ILE A 155 -20.76 3.81 -8.85
N LEU A 156 -19.78 4.67 -9.16
CA LEU A 156 -19.68 5.26 -10.49
C LEU A 156 -19.28 4.22 -11.54
N LYS A 157 -18.40 3.27 -11.22
CA LYS A 157 -17.95 2.24 -12.17
C LYS A 157 -18.99 1.16 -12.46
N PHE A 158 -19.72 0.71 -11.44
CA PHE A 158 -20.68 -0.39 -11.59
C PHE A 158 -22.13 0.09 -11.67
N GLY A 159 -22.46 1.21 -11.03
CA GLY A 159 -23.82 1.74 -10.94
C GLY A 159 -24.26 2.60 -12.14
N LEU A 160 -23.38 3.43 -12.71
CA LEU A 160 -23.73 4.23 -13.92
C LEU A 160 -24.10 3.36 -15.13
N PRO A 161 -23.34 2.28 -15.45
CA PRO A 161 -23.69 1.39 -16.55
C PRO A 161 -25.05 0.70 -16.36
N LEU A 162 -25.45 0.43 -15.12
CA LEU A 162 -26.74 -0.19 -14.79
C LEU A 162 -27.94 0.75 -14.99
N ILE A 163 -27.72 2.07 -14.99
CA ILE A 163 -28.77 3.10 -15.12
C ILE A 163 -28.85 3.63 -16.58
N GLY A 164 -28.04 3.11 -17.50
CA GLY A 164 -28.07 3.49 -18.92
C GLY A 164 -27.36 4.82 -19.24
N LEU A 165 -26.74 5.46 -18.24
CA LEU A 165 -25.75 6.52 -18.44
C LEU A 165 -24.36 5.89 -18.42
N GLY A 166 -24.04 5.13 -19.47
CA GLY A 166 -22.66 4.69 -19.71
C GLY A 166 -21.82 5.89 -20.17
N VAL A 167 -20.87 6.32 -19.33
CA VAL A 167 -19.66 7.01 -19.78
C VAL A 167 -18.61 5.94 -20.04
#